data_AF-A0A519XWM1-F1
#
_entry.id   AF-A0A519XWM1-F1
#
_cell.length_a   1.000
_cell.length_b   1.000
_cell.length_c   1.000
_cell.angle_alpha   90.00
_cell.angle_beta   90.00
_cell.angle_gamma   90.00
#
_symmetry.space_group_name_H-M   'P 1'
#
loop_
_entity.id
_entity.type
_entity.pdbx_description
1 polymer ?
#
loop_
_entity_poly.entity_id
_entity_poly.type
_entity_poly.pdbx_seq_one_letter_code
_entity_poly.pdbx_strand_id
1 'polypeptide(L)' 'MRDYKKYTYIPATPEEVYLALTKDISIKLWTGAEVEFEEKPDTEFSFWDGDI' A
#
# COMPACT_ATOMS: atom_id res chain seq x y z
N MET A 1 -14.01 16.62 -8.78
CA MET A 1 -13.72 15.34 -8.08
C MET A 1 -14.32 15.44 -6.68
N ARG A 2 -14.88 14.36 -6.12
CA ARG A 2 -15.29 14.35 -4.71
C ARG A 2 -14.08 13.93 -3.88
N ASP A 3 -13.78 14.68 -2.83
CA ASP A 3 -12.73 14.29 -1.89
C ASP A 3 -13.25 13.19 -0.98
N TYR A 4 -12.54 12.06 -0.93
CA TYR A 4 -12.77 11.00 0.03
C TYR A 4 -11.73 11.09 1.15
N LYS A 5 -12.17 11.11 2.41
CA LYS A 5 -11.30 11.12 3.58
C LYS A 5 -11.76 10.04 4.55
N LYS A 6 -10.83 9.18 4.98
CA LYS A 6 -11.06 8.16 6.00
C LYS A 6 -9.94 8.23 7.04
N TYR A 7 -10.32 8.23 8.31
CA TYR A 7 -9.40 8.21 9.44
C TYR A 7 -9.64 6.92 10.22
N THR A 8 -8.57 6.18 10.49
CA THR A 8 -8.63 4.94 11.26
C THR A 8 -7.47 4.88 12.23
N TYR A 9 -7.71 4.32 13.42
CA TYR A 9 -6.64 4.01 14.36
C TYR A 9 -6.06 2.63 14.01
N ILE A 10 -4.73 2.56 13.89
CA ILE A 10 -4.00 1.32 13.70
C ILE A 10 -3.11 1.17 14.94
N PRO A 11 -3.21 0.07 15.70
CA PRO A 11 -2.39 -0.17 16.89
C PRO A 11 -0.98 -0.64 16.49
N ALA A 12 -0.31 0.13 15.64
CA ALA A 12 1.05 -0.11 15.15
C ALA A 12 1.84 1.20 15.17
N THR A 13 3.16 1.10 15.18
CA THR A 13 4.04 2.27 15.10
C THR A 13 3.99 2.89 13.70
N PRO A 14 4.33 4.19 13.56
CA PRO A 14 4.40 4.83 12.24
C PRO A 14 5.36 4.13 11.27
N GLU A 15 6.46 3.58 11.77
CA GLU A 15 7.44 2.85 10.97
C GLU A 15 6.86 1.55 10.40
N GLU A 16 6.14 0.78 11.21
CA GLU A 16 5.45 -0.43 10.75
C GLU A 16 4.38 -0.12 9.71
N VAL A 17 3.61 0.96 9.89
CA VAL A 17 2.61 1.39 8.91
C VAL A 17 3.28 1.81 7.60
N TYR A 18 4.40 2.51 7.66
CA TYR A 18 5.17 2.87 6.47
C TYR A 18 5.63 1.62 5.72
N LEU A 19 6.28 0.68 6.41
CA LEU A 19 6.78 -0.57 5.81
C LEU A 19 5.64 -1.41 5.22
N ALA A 20 4.48 -1.45 5.87
CA ALA A 20 3.32 -2.16 5.35
C ALA A 20 2.82 -1.64 3.99
N LEU A 21 3.09 -0.37 3.69
CA LEU A 21 2.66 0.31 2.47
C LEU A 21 3.78 0.47 1.42
N THR A 22 5.04 0.25 1.79
CA THR A 22 6.21 0.50 0.91
C THR A 22 7.09 -0.72 0.67
N LYS A 23 6.73 -1.89 1.22
CA LYS A 23 7.44 -3.14 0.99
C LYS A 23 6.57 -4.10 0.19
N ASP A 24 7.08 -4.55 -0.95
CA ASP A 24 6.46 -5.54 -1.85
C ASP A 24 5.86 -6.73 -1.08
N ILE A 25 6.67 -7.39 -0.24
CA ILE A 25 6.22 -8.55 0.54
C ILE A 25 5.07 -8.24 1.50
N SER A 26 5.05 -7.02 2.07
CA SER A 26 3.98 -6.61 2.98
C SER A 26 2.70 -6.34 2.21
N ILE A 27 2.82 -5.67 1.06
CA ILE A 27 1.71 -5.37 0.16
C ILE A 27 1.07 -6.69 -0.30
N LYS A 28 1.85 -7.64 -0.82
CA LYS A 28 1.36 -8.98 -1.22
C LYS A 28 0.60 -9.69 -0.11
N LEU A 29 1.04 -9.54 1.14
CA LEU A 29 0.41 -10.21 2.28
C LEU A 29 -1.00 -9.68 2.55
N TRP A 30 -1.22 -8.36 2.51
CA TRP A 30 -2.54 -7.79 2.80
C TRP A 30 -3.43 -7.63 1.56
N THR A 31 -2.87 -7.59 0.35
CA THR A 31 -3.65 -7.68 -0.91
C THR A 31 -4.07 -9.13 -1.19
N GLY A 32 -3.24 -10.11 -0.83
CA GLY A 32 -3.45 -11.52 -1.18
C GLY A 32 -3.23 -11.81 -2.67
N ALA A 33 -2.60 -10.91 -3.41
CA ALA A 33 -2.38 -10.97 -4.85
C ALA A 33 -0.94 -10.59 -5.21
N GLU A 34 -0.52 -10.91 -6.44
CA GLU A 34 0.72 -10.35 -6.98
C GLU A 34 0.57 -8.85 -7.16
N VAL A 35 1.70 -8.13 -7.04
CA VAL A 35 1.73 -6.67 -7.15
C VAL A 35 2.94 -6.21 -7.94
N GLU A 36 2.76 -5.08 -8.62
CA GLU A 36 3.84 -4.34 -9.25
C GLU A 36 4.13 -3.12 -8.37
N PHE A 37 5.32 -3.08 -7.75
CA PHE A 37 5.70 -2.00 -6.83
C PHE A 37 7.20 -1.76 -6.81
N GLU A 38 7.61 -0.48 -6.80
CA GLU A 38 9.00 -0.06 -6.59
C GLU A 38 9.11 0.94 -5.44
N GLU A 39 10.06 0.73 -4.52
CA GLU A 39 10.30 1.62 -3.37
C GLU A 39 11.09 2.87 -3.78
N LYS A 40 10.63 3.55 -4.83
CA LYS A 40 11.20 4.81 -5.30
C LYS A 40 10.11 5.84 -5.57
N PRO A 41 10.34 7.12 -5.25
CA PRO A 41 9.45 8.19 -5.65
C PRO A 41 9.24 8.20 -7.16
N ASP A 42 8.08 8.69 -7.58
CA ASP A 42 7.70 8.90 -8.99
C ASP A 42 7.71 7.63 -9.86
N THR A 43 7.58 6.45 -9.23
CA THR A 43 7.37 5.16 -9.92
C THR A 43 5.90 4.76 -9.90
N GLU A 44 5.50 3.94 -10.88
CA GLU A 44 4.15 3.40 -10.98
C GLU A 44 3.98 2.18 -10.05
N PHE A 45 2.73 1.89 -9.68
CA PHE A 45 2.36 0.70 -8.93
C PHE A 45 1.07 0.12 -9.49
N SER A 46 0.86 -1.18 -9.31
CA SER A 46 -0.42 -1.82 -9.55
C SER A 46 -0.70 -2.91 -8.53
N PHE A 47 -1.88 -2.84 -7.91
CA PHE A 47 -2.30 -3.78 -6.85
C PHE A 47 -3.60 -4.49 -7.23
N TRP A 48 -3.89 -5.60 -6.54
CA TRP A 48 -5.10 -6.40 -6.75
C TRP A 48 -5.31 -6.76 -8.23
N ASP A 49 -4.27 -7.32 -8.87
CA ASP A 49 -4.31 -7.78 -10.27
C ASP A 49 -4.70 -6.70 -11.29
N GLY A 50 -4.41 -5.43 -11.03
CA GLY A 50 -4.70 -4.32 -11.94
C GLY A 50 -5.99 -3.55 -11.65
N ASP A 51 -6.68 -3.86 -10.54
CA ASP A 51 -7.84 -3.08 -10.10
C ASP A 51 -7.47 -1.67 -9.62
N ILE A 52 -6.18 -1.44 -9.32
CA ILE A 52 -5.60 -0.13 -9.05
C ILE A 52 -4.20 0.01 -9.64
#